data_AF-A0AAD5A6K7-F1
#
_entry.id   AF-A0AAD5A6K7-F1
#
_cell.length_a   1.000
_cell.length_b   1.000
_cell.length_c   1.000
_cell.angle_alpha   90.00
_cell.angle_beta   90.00
_cell.angle_gamma   90.00
#
_symmetry.space_group_name_H-M   'P 1'
#
loop_
_entity.id
_entity.type
_entity.pdbx_description
1 polymer ?
#
loop_
_entity_poly.entity_id
_entity_poly.type
_entity_poly.pdbx_seq_one_letter_code
_entity_poly.pdbx_strand_id
1 'polypeptide(L)'
;FDVSKNIVLVPTFRESEVDTYFSVFERIAIALNWPKDVWSFLLQCKLIGKAQEVCSSLSLEDSLQYEVVKTTILRAYELVPEAYRQRFRNLRKLPLQTFVEFGREKETLLDKWCASSRVNDFDSLRELVLLEEFKNCLPDRVVVYLNERKVSSVSDAAVLADEFVLTHKNV
;
A
#
# COMPACT_ATOMS: atom_id res chain seq x y z
N PHE A 1 15.23 24.25 16.48
CA PHE A 1 14.58 23.67 15.29
C PHE A 1 13.19 24.26 15.19
N ASP A 2 12.83 24.90 14.07
CA ASP A 2 11.50 25.50 13.88
C ASP A 2 10.63 24.54 13.07
N VAL A 3 9.74 23.82 13.74
CA VAL A 3 8.94 22.76 13.13
C VAL A 3 7.99 23.34 12.07
N SER A 4 7.35 24.47 12.36
CA SER A 4 6.38 25.12 11.46
C SER A 4 7.01 25.55 10.14
N LYS A 5 8.25 26.03 10.16
CA LYS A 5 8.99 26.39 8.94
C LYS A 5 9.46 25.18 8.14
N ASN A 6 9.86 24.10 8.81
CA ASN A 6 10.40 22.92 8.15
C ASN A 6 9.31 21.97 7.60
N ILE A 7 8.07 22.03 8.11
CA ILE A 7 6.92 21.28 7.57
C ILE A 7 6.71 21.54 6.07
N VAL A 8 7.03 22.74 5.58
CA VAL A 8 6.88 23.09 4.15
C VAL A 8 7.89 22.34 3.28
N LEU A 9 9.05 21.98 3.84
CA LEU A 9 10.11 21.24 3.16
C LEU A 9 9.91 19.72 3.20
N VAL A 10 8.97 19.24 4.02
CA VAL A 10 8.59 17.83 4.03
C VAL A 10 7.90 17.51 2.70
N PRO A 11 8.35 16.48 1.97
CA PRO A 11 7.75 16.08 0.70
C PRO A 11 6.26 15.77 0.88
N THR A 12 5.48 15.92 -0.19
CA THR A 12 4.06 15.56 -0.15
C THR A 12 3.91 14.05 -0.04
N PHE A 13 3.17 13.58 0.95
CA PHE A 13 2.86 12.16 1.05
C PHE A 13 1.83 11.77 0.00
N ARG A 14 2.12 10.68 -0.72
CA ARG A 14 1.20 10.06 -1.65
C ARG A 14 1.08 8.59 -1.31
N GLU A 15 -0.15 8.14 -1.11
CA GLU A 15 -0.45 6.74 -0.85
C GLU A 15 -0.02 5.82 -2.00
N SER A 16 0.31 6.37 -3.18
CA SER A 16 0.87 5.65 -4.34
C SER A 16 2.40 5.53 -4.36
N GLU A 17 3.10 6.19 -3.45
CA GLU A 17 4.56 6.34 -3.46
C GLU A 17 5.16 6.10 -2.06
N VAL A 18 4.47 5.37 -1.18
CA VAL A 18 4.86 5.18 0.22
C VAL A 18 6.30 4.70 0.39
N ASP A 19 6.73 3.71 -0.41
CA ASP A 19 8.09 3.15 -0.33
C ASP A 19 9.17 4.19 -0.68
N THR A 20 8.94 4.98 -1.74
CA THR A 20 9.88 5.99 -2.22
C THR A 20 9.84 7.25 -1.34
N TYR A 21 8.68 7.56 -0.77
CA TYR A 21 8.46 8.72 0.09
C TYR A 21 9.41 8.73 1.29
N PHE A 22 9.56 7.62 2.03
CA PHE A 22 10.49 7.57 3.18
C PHE A 22 11.93 7.81 2.75
N SER A 23 12.34 7.27 1.61
CA SER A 23 13.69 7.46 1.07
C SER A 23 13.96 8.91 0.64
N VAL A 24 12.93 9.64 0.19
CA VAL A 24 13.02 11.07 -0.14
C VAL A 24 13.03 11.92 1.14
N PHE A 25 12.14 11.62 2.08
CA PHE A 25 12.08 12.27 3.38
C PHE A 25 13.41 12.19 4.14
N GLU A 26 13.99 10.99 4.25
CA GLU A 26 15.26 10.76 4.94
C GLU A 26 16.41 11.53 4.31
N ARG A 27 16.48 11.58 2.97
CA ARG A 27 17.49 12.37 2.27
C ARG A 27 17.39 13.85 2.59
N ILE A 28 16.18 14.41 2.61
CA ILE A 28 15.94 15.81 2.94
C ILE A 28 16.32 16.07 4.40
N ALA A 29 15.84 15.23 5.32
CA ALA A 29 16.08 15.36 6.75
C ALA A 29 17.57 15.29 7.10
N ILE A 30 18.31 14.37 6.47
CA ILE A 30 19.77 14.25 6.62
C ILE A 30 20.47 15.47 6.01
N ALA A 31 20.12 15.87 4.79
CA ALA A 31 20.75 17.01 4.11
C ALA A 31 20.59 18.33 4.88
N LEU A 32 19.46 18.50 5.56
CA LEU A 32 19.15 19.69 6.37
C LEU A 32 19.53 19.52 7.86
N ASN A 33 20.18 18.42 8.24
CA ASN A 33 20.57 18.11 9.62
C ASN A 33 19.40 18.23 10.62
N TRP A 34 18.23 17.71 10.26
CA TRP A 34 17.08 17.70 11.15
C TRP A 34 17.30 16.76 12.34
N PRO A 35 16.99 17.19 13.58
CA PRO A 35 17.08 16.32 14.76
C PRO A 35 16.16 15.10 14.61
N LYS A 36 16.66 13.88 14.91
CA LYS A 36 15.88 12.65 14.67
C LYS A 36 14.60 12.57 15.52
N ASP A 37 14.61 13.18 16.69
CA ASP A 37 13.47 13.28 17.61
C ASP A 37 12.27 14.03 17.02
N VAL A 38 12.47 14.92 16.03
CA VAL A 38 11.38 15.63 15.36
C VAL A 38 10.92 14.97 14.07
N TRP A 39 11.61 13.93 13.58
CA TRP A 39 11.27 13.30 12.31
C TRP A 39 9.88 12.69 12.31
N SER A 40 9.53 11.97 13.38
CA SER A 40 8.20 11.35 13.49
C SER A 40 7.08 12.38 13.47
N PHE A 41 7.28 13.52 14.17
CA PHE A 41 6.30 14.59 14.20
C PHE A 41 6.11 15.23 12.82
N LEU A 42 7.21 15.59 12.15
CA LEU A 42 7.19 16.18 10.80
C LEU A 42 6.52 15.26 9.77
N LEU A 43 6.81 13.97 9.87
CA LEU A 43 6.23 12.92 9.06
C LEU A 43 4.71 12.89 9.23
N GLN A 44 4.22 12.78 10.46
CA GLN A 44 2.79 12.67 10.78
C GLN A 44 1.97 13.88 10.30
N CYS A 45 2.57 15.08 10.24
CA CYS A 45 1.90 16.27 9.69
C CYS A 45 1.56 16.17 8.19
N LYS A 46 2.19 15.24 7.45
CA LYS A 46 1.94 15.06 6.01
C LYS A 46 1.21 13.77 5.67
N LEU A 47 1.05 12.85 6.62
CA LEU A 47 0.35 11.60 6.38
C LEU A 47 -1.14 11.85 6.16
N ILE A 48 -1.71 11.10 5.22
CA ILE A 48 -3.13 11.10 4.90
C ILE A 48 -3.61 9.66 4.71
N GLY A 49 -4.93 9.48 4.73
CA GLY A 49 -5.57 8.19 4.43
C GLY A 49 -5.08 7.08 5.36
N LYS A 50 -4.72 5.94 4.79
CA LYS A 50 -4.37 4.74 5.56
C LYS A 50 -3.14 4.94 6.46
N ALA A 51 -2.15 5.72 6.00
CA ALA A 51 -0.96 5.99 6.80
C ALA A 51 -1.29 6.74 8.09
N GLN A 52 -2.22 7.69 8.01
CA GLN A 52 -2.66 8.48 9.16
C GLN A 52 -3.46 7.63 10.15
N GLU A 53 -4.38 6.80 9.65
CA GLU A 53 -5.18 5.88 10.48
C GLU A 53 -4.28 4.95 11.30
N VAL A 54 -3.31 4.33 10.64
CA VAL A 54 -2.39 3.38 11.28
C VAL A 54 -1.51 4.08 12.31
N CYS A 55 -0.99 5.28 12.01
CA CYS A 55 -0.25 6.06 13.00
C CYS A 55 -1.09 6.44 14.20
N SER A 56 -2.37 6.77 13.99
CA SER A 56 -3.29 7.16 15.07
C SER A 56 -3.63 5.98 16.00
N SER A 57 -3.44 4.74 15.54
CA SER A 57 -3.60 3.52 16.35
C SER A 57 -2.36 3.13 17.16
N LEU A 58 -1.21 3.79 16.94
CA LEU A 58 -0.01 3.56 17.73
C LEU A 58 -0.15 4.18 19.11
N SER A 59 0.59 3.64 20.08
CA SER A 59 0.76 4.28 21.38
C SER A 59 1.48 5.62 21.22
N LEU A 60 1.34 6.52 22.20
CA LEU A 60 2.06 7.81 22.17
C LEU A 60 3.58 7.62 22.13
N GLU A 61 4.09 6.58 22.80
CA GLU A 61 5.53 6.28 22.82
C GLU A 61 6.01 5.79 21.45
N ASP A 62 5.26 4.88 20.83
CA ASP A 62 5.57 4.35 19.49
C ASP A 62 5.42 5.41 18.41
N SER A 63 4.40 6.27 18.51
CA SER A 63 4.16 7.34 17.55
C SER A 63 5.26 8.40 17.58
N LEU A 64 6.08 8.48 18.63
CA LEU A 64 7.24 9.38 18.68
C LEU A 64 8.50 8.76 18.07
N GLN A 65 8.52 7.45 17.85
CA GLN A 65 9.67 6.73 17.28
C GLN A 65 9.57 6.64 15.76
N TYR A 66 10.43 7.37 15.04
CA TYR A 66 10.42 7.41 13.57
C TYR A 66 10.49 6.01 12.93
N GLU A 67 11.39 5.15 13.43
CA GLU A 67 11.55 3.79 12.87
C GLU A 67 10.30 2.93 13.07
N VAL A 68 9.62 3.08 14.21
CA VAL A 68 8.36 2.36 14.47
C VAL A 68 7.26 2.88 13.56
N VAL A 69 7.12 4.20 13.42
CA VAL A 69 6.13 4.80 12.52
C VAL A 69 6.38 4.38 11.06
N LYS A 70 7.63 4.50 10.59
CA LYS A 70 8.03 4.08 9.24
C LYS A 70 7.71 2.61 8.98
N THR A 71 8.16 1.72 9.85
CA THR A 71 7.93 0.28 9.69
C THR A 71 6.44 -0.08 9.78
N THR A 72 5.67 0.59 10.65
CA THR A 72 4.23 0.35 10.78
C THR A 72 3.48 0.82 9.54
N ILE A 73 3.80 1.99 9.00
CA ILE A 73 3.21 2.49 7.75
C ILE A 73 3.61 1.57 6.59
N LEU A 74 4.91 1.31 6.40
CA LEU A 74 5.39 0.42 5.34
C LEU A 74 4.69 -0.93 5.44
N ARG A 75 4.64 -1.55 6.63
CA ARG A 75 3.92 -2.79 6.84
C ARG A 75 2.44 -2.65 6.52
N ALA A 76 1.78 -1.55 6.88
CA ALA A 76 0.37 -1.37 6.58
C ALA A 76 0.08 -1.25 5.08
N TYR A 77 0.99 -0.69 4.28
CA TYR A 77 0.87 -0.63 2.82
C TYR A 77 1.40 -1.90 2.14
N GLU A 78 2.45 -2.53 2.67
CA GLU A 78 2.93 -3.86 2.29
C GLU A 78 1.85 -4.92 2.51
N LEU A 79 1.07 -4.79 3.58
CA LEU A 79 -0.10 -5.60 3.88
C LEU A 79 -1.32 -5.28 3.00
N VAL A 80 -1.22 -4.34 2.04
CA VAL A 80 -2.24 -4.14 1.01
C VAL A 80 -1.71 -4.64 -0.34
N PRO A 81 -1.74 -5.96 -0.59
CA PRO A 81 -1.55 -6.52 -1.93
C PRO A 81 -2.31 -5.74 -3.02
N GLU A 82 -3.53 -5.34 -2.69
CA GLU A 82 -4.43 -4.60 -3.56
C GLU A 82 -3.85 -3.25 -4.02
N ALA A 83 -3.06 -2.56 -3.20
CA ALA A 83 -2.46 -1.28 -3.57
C ALA A 83 -1.35 -1.47 -4.63
N TYR A 84 -0.49 -2.48 -4.47
CA TYR A 84 0.52 -2.81 -5.47
C TYR A 84 -0.12 -3.29 -6.77
N ARG A 85 -1.17 -4.12 -6.69
CA ARG A 85 -1.95 -4.56 -7.85
C ARG A 85 -2.50 -3.36 -8.63
N GLN A 86 -3.18 -2.44 -7.95
CA GLN A 86 -3.77 -1.26 -8.58
C GLN A 86 -2.70 -0.39 -9.22
N ARG A 87 -1.57 -0.14 -8.54
CA ARG A 87 -0.44 0.60 -9.14
C ARG A 87 0.11 -0.13 -10.36
N PHE A 88 0.34 -1.44 -10.27
CA PHE A 88 0.84 -2.24 -11.39
C PHE A 88 -0.08 -2.12 -12.62
N ARG A 89 -1.40 -2.31 -12.44
CA ARG A 89 -2.39 -2.22 -13.53
C ARG A 89 -2.54 -0.80 -14.08
N ASN A 90 -2.50 0.21 -13.21
CA ASN A 90 -2.71 1.61 -13.59
C ASN A 90 -1.44 2.36 -13.99
N LEU A 91 -0.24 1.80 -13.80
CA LEU A 91 1.00 2.46 -14.17
C LEU A 91 1.01 2.79 -15.67
N ARG A 92 1.30 4.06 -15.98
CA ARG A 92 1.45 4.61 -17.33
C ARG A 92 2.83 5.26 -17.45
N LYS A 93 3.46 5.08 -18.61
CA LYS A 93 4.77 5.66 -18.89
C LYS A 93 4.68 7.19 -18.88
N LEU A 94 5.58 7.85 -18.16
CA LEU A 94 5.68 9.31 -18.19
C LEU A 94 6.35 9.80 -19.49
N PRO A 95 6.05 11.03 -19.95
CA PRO A 95 6.65 11.57 -21.18
C PRO A 95 8.19 11.52 -21.20
N LEU A 96 8.83 11.85 -20.07
CA LEU A 96 10.28 11.93 -19.92
C LEU A 96 10.95 10.62 -19.49
N GLN A 97 10.18 9.59 -19.14
CA GLN A 97 10.70 8.30 -18.67
C GLN A 97 11.21 7.47 -19.85
N THR A 98 12.31 6.76 -19.71
CA THR A 98 12.77 5.81 -20.73
C THR A 98 11.94 4.53 -20.69
N PHE A 99 11.92 3.76 -21.77
CA PHE A 99 11.23 2.46 -21.79
C PHE A 99 11.85 1.44 -20.82
N VAL A 100 13.16 1.52 -20.60
CA VAL A 100 13.88 0.66 -19.65
C VAL A 100 13.46 0.97 -18.21
N GLU A 101 13.38 2.25 -17.84
CA GLU A 101 12.89 2.66 -16.51
C GLU A 101 11.43 2.23 -16.30
N PHE A 102 10.58 2.41 -17.30
CA PHE A 102 9.18 2.00 -17.23
C PHE A 102 9.02 0.48 -17.06
N GLY A 103 9.80 -0.32 -17.79
CA GLY A 103 9.81 -1.77 -17.64
C GLY A 103 10.25 -2.21 -16.23
N ARG A 104 11.34 -1.65 -15.73
CA ARG A 104 11.82 -1.92 -14.36
C ARG A 104 10.81 -1.54 -13.29
N GLU A 105 10.10 -0.43 -13.47
CA GLU A 105 9.05 -0.01 -12.54
C GLU A 105 7.86 -0.98 -12.55
N LYS A 106 7.47 -1.50 -13.72
CA LYS A 106 6.46 -2.56 -13.84
C LYS A 106 6.87 -3.83 -13.12
N GLU A 107 8.10 -4.30 -13.33
CA GLU A 107 8.66 -5.49 -12.68
C GLU A 107 8.67 -5.32 -11.16
N THR A 108 9.18 -4.18 -10.68
CA THR A 108 9.25 -3.88 -9.24
C THR A 108 7.87 -3.90 -8.57
N LEU A 109 6.84 -3.37 -9.24
CA LEU A 109 5.48 -3.38 -8.71
C LEU A 109 4.87 -4.80 -8.69
N LEU A 110 5.14 -5.60 -9.72
CA LEU A 110 4.70 -6.99 -9.77
C LEU A 110 5.36 -7.81 -8.64
N ASP A 111 6.67 -7.68 -8.47
CA ASP A 111 7.41 -8.40 -7.43
C ASP A 111 6.89 -8.07 -6.03
N LYS A 112 6.63 -6.78 -5.75
CA LYS A 112 6.04 -6.33 -4.49
C LYS A 112 4.61 -6.86 -4.30
N TRP A 113 3.82 -6.92 -5.37
CA TRP A 113 2.47 -7.49 -5.30
C TRP A 113 2.51 -9.00 -5.02
N CYS A 114 3.39 -9.74 -5.69
CA CYS A 114 3.60 -11.17 -5.42
C CYS A 114 4.07 -11.42 -3.99
N ALA A 115 5.07 -10.66 -3.52
CA ALA A 115 5.62 -10.79 -2.16
C ALA A 115 4.57 -10.49 -1.08
N SER A 116 3.80 -9.39 -1.23
CA SER A 116 2.71 -9.05 -0.30
C SER A 116 1.58 -10.07 -0.30
N SER A 117 1.33 -10.73 -1.44
CA SER A 117 0.34 -11.80 -1.60
C SER A 117 0.86 -13.18 -1.18
N ARG A 118 2.12 -13.29 -0.74
CA ARG A 118 2.80 -14.55 -0.38
C ARG A 118 2.83 -15.58 -1.53
N VAL A 119 2.97 -15.11 -2.76
CA VAL A 119 3.18 -15.96 -3.94
C VAL A 119 4.61 -16.48 -3.94
N ASN A 120 4.78 -17.80 -3.92
CA ASN A 120 6.09 -18.46 -3.84
C ASN A 120 6.39 -19.39 -5.02
N ASP A 121 5.41 -19.67 -5.86
CA ASP A 121 5.49 -20.60 -6.97
C ASP A 121 4.54 -20.20 -8.11
N PHE A 122 4.60 -20.93 -9.22
CA PHE A 122 3.77 -20.66 -10.38
C PHE A 122 2.27 -20.84 -10.10
N ASP A 123 1.89 -21.83 -9.29
CA ASP A 123 0.49 -22.12 -9.00
C ASP A 123 -0.15 -21.01 -8.16
N SER A 124 0.55 -20.50 -7.16
CA SER A 124 0.11 -19.35 -6.36
C SER A 124 0.05 -18.07 -7.20
N LEU A 125 0.96 -17.87 -8.16
CA LEU A 125 0.87 -16.75 -9.11
C LEU A 125 -0.35 -16.89 -10.02
N ARG A 126 -0.60 -18.09 -10.53
CA ARG A 126 -1.77 -18.40 -11.37
C ARG A 126 -3.06 -18.13 -10.61
N GLU A 127 -3.19 -18.60 -9.36
CA GLU A 127 -4.36 -18.33 -8.53
C GLU A 127 -4.52 -16.84 -8.23
N LEU A 128 -3.44 -16.11 -7.93
CA LEU A 128 -3.49 -14.66 -7.70
C LEU A 128 -4.10 -13.90 -8.90
N VAL A 129 -3.65 -14.23 -10.12
CA VAL A 129 -4.13 -13.60 -11.36
C VAL A 129 -5.57 -14.01 -11.67
N LEU A 130 -5.91 -15.29 -11.50
CA LEU A 130 -7.28 -15.76 -11.75
C LEU A 130 -8.28 -15.17 -10.75
N LEU A 131 -7.89 -15.04 -9.48
CA LEU A 131 -8.72 -14.45 -8.44
C LEU A 131 -8.95 -12.95 -8.67
N GLU A 132 -7.92 -12.23 -9.14
CA GLU A 132 -8.08 -10.85 -9.59
C GLU A 132 -9.14 -10.76 -10.70
N GLU A 133 -9.00 -11.56 -11.76
CA GLU A 133 -9.92 -11.52 -12.90
C GLU A 133 -11.33 -11.92 -12.51
N PHE A 134 -11.47 -12.98 -11.70
CA PHE A 134 -12.75 -13.42 -11.17
C PHE A 134 -13.47 -12.29 -10.42
N LYS A 135 -12.76 -11.57 -9.53
CA LYS A 135 -13.33 -10.44 -8.78
C LYS A 135 -13.75 -9.29 -9.69
N ASN A 136 -13.02 -9.01 -10.77
CA ASN A 136 -13.39 -7.95 -11.72
C ASN A 136 -14.73 -8.21 -12.43
N CYS A 137 -15.19 -9.46 -12.47
CA CYS A 137 -16.46 -9.85 -13.07
C CYS A 137 -17.64 -9.86 -12.10
N LEU A 138 -17.43 -9.54 -10.82
CA LEU A 138 -18.46 -9.60 -9.77
C LEU A 138 -18.97 -8.22 -9.37
N PRO A 139 -20.17 -8.12 -8.78
CA PRO A 139 -20.66 -6.89 -8.18
C PRO A 139 -19.80 -6.43 -7.00
N ASP A 140 -19.61 -5.12 -6.84
CA ASP A 140 -18.75 -4.52 -5.80
C ASP A 140 -19.01 -5.05 -4.39
N ARG A 141 -20.29 -5.22 -4.01
CA ARG A 141 -20.66 -5.74 -2.67
C ARG A 141 -20.07 -7.13 -2.41
N VAL A 142 -20.06 -8.00 -3.42
CA VAL A 142 -19.50 -9.35 -3.31
C VAL A 142 -17.96 -9.28 -3.25
N VAL A 143 -17.35 -8.41 -4.05
CA VAL A 143 -15.89 -8.20 -4.03
C VAL A 143 -15.41 -7.71 -2.67
N VAL A 144 -16.11 -6.76 -2.05
CA VAL A 144 -15.81 -6.27 -0.69
C VAL A 144 -15.86 -7.42 0.32
N TYR A 145 -16.94 -8.20 0.31
CA TYR A 145 -17.08 -9.37 1.18
C TYR A 145 -15.94 -10.39 0.99
N LEU A 146 -15.58 -10.72 -0.25
CA LEU A 146 -14.49 -11.65 -0.55
C LEU A 146 -13.13 -11.12 -0.08
N ASN A 147 -12.90 -9.81 -0.19
CA ASN A 147 -11.67 -9.17 0.29
C ASN A 147 -11.54 -9.25 1.82
N GLU A 148 -12.64 -9.05 2.56
CA GLU A 148 -12.66 -9.19 4.03
C GLU A 148 -12.35 -10.61 4.49
N ARG A 149 -12.77 -11.62 3.71
CA ARG A 149 -12.51 -13.04 3.98
C ARG A 149 -11.10 -13.51 3.64
N LYS A 150 -10.29 -12.69 2.97
CA LYS A 150 -8.89 -12.99 2.58
C LYS A 150 -8.75 -14.32 1.83
N VAL A 151 -9.66 -14.59 0.89
CA VAL A 151 -9.63 -15.78 0.03
C VAL A 151 -8.36 -15.84 -0.82
N SER A 152 -7.82 -17.05 -1.00
CA SER A 152 -6.57 -17.30 -1.74
C SER A 152 -6.73 -18.17 -2.99
N SER A 153 -7.95 -18.67 -3.27
CA SER A 153 -8.24 -19.48 -4.45
C SER A 153 -9.56 -19.04 -5.09
N VAL A 154 -9.70 -19.29 -6.39
CA VAL A 154 -10.96 -19.01 -7.11
C VAL A 154 -12.08 -19.93 -6.64
N SER A 155 -11.80 -21.20 -6.33
CA SER A 155 -12.83 -22.14 -5.88
C SER A 155 -13.46 -21.68 -4.56
N ASP A 156 -12.64 -21.29 -3.60
CA ASP A 156 -13.14 -20.84 -2.29
C ASP A 156 -13.88 -19.51 -2.42
N ALA A 157 -13.38 -18.62 -3.28
CA ALA A 157 -14.05 -17.36 -3.58
C ALA A 157 -15.43 -17.57 -4.21
N ALA A 158 -15.57 -18.52 -5.14
CA ALA A 158 -16.85 -18.83 -5.79
C ALA A 158 -17.87 -19.39 -4.79
N VAL A 159 -17.46 -20.35 -3.95
CA VAL A 159 -18.34 -20.92 -2.90
C VAL A 159 -18.82 -19.83 -1.94
N LEU A 160 -17.91 -18.97 -1.46
CA LEU A 160 -18.26 -17.87 -0.55
C LEU A 160 -19.16 -16.82 -1.21
N ALA A 161 -18.98 -16.55 -2.51
CA ALA A 161 -19.85 -15.65 -3.26
C ALA A 161 -21.29 -16.19 -3.35
N ASP A 162 -21.44 -17.49 -3.64
CA ASP A 162 -22.76 -18.14 -3.67
C ASP A 162 -23.44 -18.09 -2.30
N GLU A 163 -22.72 -18.42 -1.22
CA GLU A 163 -23.22 -18.31 0.15
C GLU A 163 -23.66 -16.88 0.52
N PHE A 164 -22.88 -15.89 0.12
CA PHE A 164 -23.19 -14.48 0.36
C PHE A 164 -24.48 -14.07 -0.34
N VAL A 165 -24.65 -14.43 -1.62
CA VAL A 165 -25.85 -14.13 -2.40
C VAL A 165 -27.10 -14.79 -1.81
N LEU A 166 -26.98 -16.01 -1.29
CA LEU A 166 -28.08 -16.73 -0.66
C LEU A 166 -28.51 -16.10 0.67
N THR A 167 -27.56 -15.58 1.45
CA THR A 167 -27.80 -15.02 2.79
C THR A 167 -28.17 -13.54 2.78
N HIS A 168 -27.81 -12.81 1.72
CA HIS A 168 -28.01 -11.36 1.60
C HIS A 168 -28.97 -10.99 0.45
N LYS A 169 -29.96 -11.85 0.16
CA LYS A 169 -30.99 -11.61 -0.87
C LYS A 169 -31.63 -10.21 -0.73
N ASN A 170 -31.32 -9.34 -1.68
CA ASN A 170 -31.96 -8.06 -2.01
C ASN A 170 -32.59 -7.26 -0.84
N VAL A 171 -31.86 -6.25 -0.38
CA VAL A 171 -32.43 -4.92 -0.14
C VAL A 171 -31.73 -3.92 -1.05
#